data_AF-A0A1G0GJM5-F1
#
_entry.id   AF-A0A1G0GJM5-F1
#
_cell.length_a   1.000
_cell.length_b   1.000
_cell.length_c   1.000
_cell.angle_alpha   90.00
_cell.angle_beta   90.00
_cell.angle_gamma   90.00
#
_symmetry.space_group_name_H-M   'P 1'
#
loop_
_entity.id
_entity.type
_entity.pdbx_description
1 polymer ?
#
loop_
_entity_poly.entity_id
_entity_poly.type
_entity_poly.pdbx_seq_one_letter_code
_entity_poly.pdbx_strand_id
1 'polypeptide(L)'
;MKNIFGFTLVELIVVLVLIAIVASIAVPRFINLNTSAKQNSTNAIAASLTTVSASNFAQRTANSSVGSAISNCTQMSALLSGGLPTGYSITSLAVSAGASVNCTLNGLDSTTATFVAMGID
;
A
#
# COMPACT_ATOMS: atom_id res chain seq x y z
N MET A 1 8.40 0.13 -61.41
CA MET A 1 6.99 0.03 -60.97
C MET A 1 7.01 -0.54 -59.57
N LYS A 2 6.35 0.13 -58.61
CA LYS A 2 6.51 -0.14 -57.17
C LYS A 2 5.29 -0.96 -56.73
N ASN A 3 5.48 -2.26 -56.52
CA ASN A 3 4.41 -3.17 -56.13
C ASN A 3 4.00 -2.87 -54.68
N ILE A 4 2.82 -2.27 -54.51
CA ILE A 4 2.20 -2.14 -53.20
C ILE A 4 1.52 -3.49 -52.92
N PHE A 5 2.18 -4.34 -52.14
CA PHE A 5 1.54 -5.50 -51.53
C PHE A 5 0.54 -4.96 -50.49
N GLY A 6 -0.74 -4.96 -50.85
CA GLY A 6 -1.82 -4.59 -49.94
C GLY A 6 -2.10 -5.70 -48.93
N PHE A 7 -2.36 -5.30 -47.67
CA PHE A 7 -2.82 -6.20 -46.62
C PHE A 7 -4.21 -6.74 -46.97
N THR A 8 -4.46 -8.05 -46.82
CA THR A 8 -5.77 -8.61 -47.17
C THR A 8 -6.81 -8.35 -46.06
N LEU A 9 -8.09 -8.22 -46.42
CA LEU A 9 -9.17 -8.07 -45.43
C LEU A 9 -9.22 -9.24 -44.45
N VAL A 10 -8.93 -10.46 -44.93
CA VAL A 10 -8.88 -11.67 -44.10
C VAL A 10 -7.77 -11.57 -43.05
N GLU A 11 -6.61 -11.06 -43.43
CA GLU A 11 -5.45 -10.92 -42.56
C GLU A 11 -5.71 -9.91 -41.44
N LEU A 12 -6.44 -8.83 -41.74
CA LEU A 12 -6.86 -7.85 -40.73
C LEU A 12 -7.89 -8.44 -39.75
N ILE A 13 -8.83 -9.25 -40.23
CA ILE A 13 -9.83 -9.91 -39.38
C ILE A 13 -9.18 -10.95 -38.46
N VAL A 14 -8.25 -11.77 -38.97
CA VAL A 14 -7.55 -12.78 -38.16
C VAL A 14 -6.78 -12.11 -37.01
N VAL A 15 -6.09 -10.99 -37.27
CA VAL A 15 -5.37 -10.25 -36.23
C VAL A 15 -6.33 -9.69 -35.17
N LEU A 16 -7.47 -9.12 -35.57
CA LEU A 16 -8.48 -8.64 -34.63
C LEU A 16 -9.03 -9.76 -33.75
N VAL A 17 -9.31 -10.93 -34.32
CA VAL A 17 -9.78 -12.11 -33.56
C VAL A 17 -8.72 -12.57 -32.56
N LEU A 18 -7.45 -12.61 -32.95
CA LEU A 18 -6.37 -13.00 -32.04
C LEU A 18 -6.20 -12.00 -30.88
N ILE A 19 -6.21 -10.70 -31.17
CA ILE A 19 -6.13 -9.65 -30.12
C ILE A 19 -7.34 -9.75 -29.19
N ALA A 20 -8.54 -10.01 -29.72
CA ALA A 20 -9.75 -10.18 -28.90
C ALA A 20 -9.61 -11.35 -27.92
N ILE A 21 -9.07 -12.49 -28.36
CA ILE A 21 -8.84 -13.65 -27.50
C ILE A 21 -7.83 -13.31 -26.39
N VAL A 22 -6.68 -12.74 -26.74
CA VAL A 22 -5.64 -12.38 -25.75
C VAL A 22 -6.13 -11.30 -24.78
N ALA A 23 -6.88 -10.31 -25.26
CA ALA A 23 -7.45 -9.26 -24.42
C ALA A 23 -8.44 -9.83 -23.41
N SER A 24 -9.26 -10.81 -23.79
CA SER A 24 -10.26 -11.42 -22.91
C SER A 24 -9.66 -12.07 -21.66
N ILE A 25 -8.45 -12.62 -21.76
CA ILE A 25 -7.72 -13.23 -20.63
C ILE A 25 -6.80 -12.24 -19.90
N ALA A 26 -6.23 -11.26 -20.62
CA ALA A 26 -5.26 -10.33 -20.07
C ALA A 26 -5.90 -9.23 -19.22
N VAL A 27 -7.02 -8.66 -19.68
CA VAL A 27 -7.74 -7.58 -18.98
C VAL A 27 -8.15 -7.96 -17.55
N PRO A 28 -8.85 -9.09 -17.29
CA PRO A 28 -9.25 -9.44 -15.94
C PRO A 28 -8.04 -9.69 -15.04
N ARG A 29 -6.97 -10.29 -15.56
CA ARG A 29 -5.73 -10.52 -14.80
C ARG A 29 -5.06 -9.20 -14.44
N PHE A 30 -4.99 -8.25 -15.37
CA PHE A 30 -4.38 -6.94 -15.12
C PHE A 30 -5.12 -6.15 -14.03
N ILE A 31 -6.46 -6.18 -14.03
CA ILE A 31 -7.28 -5.53 -12.99
C ILE A 31 -7.03 -6.16 -11.61
N ASN A 32 -6.99 -7.49 -11.54
CA ASN A 32 -6.69 -8.21 -10.29
C ASN A 32 -5.27 -7.89 -9.78
N LEU A 33 -4.26 -7.89 -10.65
CA LEU A 33 -2.89 -7.55 -10.27
C LEU A 33 -2.78 -6.12 -9.73
N ASN A 34 -3.46 -5.16 -10.35
CA ASN A 34 -3.48 -3.78 -9.85
C ASN A 34 -4.13 -3.68 -8.46
N THR A 35 -5.22 -4.39 -8.24
CA THR A 35 -5.93 -4.39 -6.93
C THR A 35 -5.04 -5.01 -5.85
N SER A 36 -4.45 -6.18 -6.13
CA SER A 36 -3.53 -6.85 -5.20
C SER A 36 -2.25 -6.03 -4.96
N ALA A 37 -1.71 -5.36 -5.96
CA ALA A 37 -0.54 -4.49 -5.81
C ALA A 37 -0.82 -3.33 -4.85
N LYS A 38 -1.99 -2.68 -4.96
CA LYS A 38 -2.40 -1.60 -4.04
C LYS A 38 -2.59 -2.10 -2.61
N GLN A 39 -3.22 -3.27 -2.45
CA GLN A 39 -3.35 -3.89 -1.13
C GLN A 39 -1.98 -4.24 -0.53
N ASN A 40 -1.07 -4.79 -1.33
CA ASN A 40 0.29 -5.14 -0.90
C ASN A 40 1.10 -3.90 -0.50
N SER A 41 0.99 -2.79 -1.24
CA SER A 41 1.60 -1.51 -0.85
C SER A 41 1.07 -1.01 0.49
N THR A 42 -0.24 -1.12 0.72
CA THR A 42 -0.87 -0.74 1.99
C THR A 42 -0.38 -1.63 3.14
N ASN A 43 -0.29 -2.94 2.90
CA ASN A 43 0.26 -3.89 3.87
C ASN A 43 1.75 -3.62 4.17
N ALA A 44 2.55 -3.24 3.17
CA ALA A 44 3.97 -2.92 3.35
C ALA A 44 4.17 -1.68 4.22
N ILE A 45 3.35 -0.64 4.03
CA ILE A 45 3.38 0.56 4.88
C ILE A 45 2.94 0.21 6.31
N ALA A 46 1.88 -0.57 6.48
CA ALA A 46 1.44 -1.04 7.79
C ALA A 46 2.51 -1.88 8.53
N ALA A 47 3.22 -2.76 7.82
CA ALA A 47 4.35 -3.49 8.38
C ALA A 47 5.50 -2.55 8.81
N SER A 48 5.74 -1.51 8.01
CA SER A 48 6.76 -0.50 8.31
C SER A 48 6.40 0.30 9.57
N LEU A 49 5.13 0.71 9.70
CA LEU A 49 4.60 1.36 10.90
C LEU A 49 4.77 0.50 12.15
N THR A 50 4.49 -0.80 12.06
CA THR A 50 4.69 -1.75 13.17
C THR A 50 6.17 -1.89 13.57
N THR A 51 7.07 -1.92 12.59
CA THR A 51 8.51 -2.01 12.84
C THR A 51 9.03 -0.74 13.52
N VAL A 52 8.57 0.41 13.04
CA VAL A 52 8.93 1.71 13.59
C VAL A 52 8.31 1.91 14.98
N SER A 53 7.09 1.42 15.25
CA SER A 53 6.48 1.50 16.58
C SER A 53 7.30 0.73 17.61
N ALA A 54 7.70 -0.49 17.27
CA ALA A 54 8.52 -1.33 18.14
C ALA A 54 9.90 -0.71 18.38
N SER A 55 10.50 -0.13 17.34
CA SER A 55 11.78 0.56 17.45
C SER A 55 11.68 1.80 18.35
N ASN A 56 10.67 2.64 18.15
CA ASN A 56 10.42 3.83 18.97
C ASN A 56 10.14 3.46 20.44
N PHE A 57 9.32 2.44 20.67
CA PHE A 57 9.02 1.94 22.01
C PHE A 57 10.29 1.44 22.71
N ALA A 58 11.11 0.63 22.04
CA ALA A 58 12.37 0.13 22.59
C ALA A 58 13.36 1.25 22.92
N GLN A 59 13.53 2.21 22.00
CA GLN A 59 14.41 3.37 22.19
C GLN A 59 13.97 4.23 23.38
N ARG A 60 12.68 4.55 23.45
CA ARG A 60 12.12 5.41 24.50
C ARG A 60 12.06 4.73 25.86
N THR A 61 11.86 3.40 25.89
CA THR A 61 11.97 2.59 27.12
C THR A 61 13.40 2.62 27.67
N ALA A 62 14.42 2.60 26.80
CA ALA A 62 15.81 2.68 27.22
C ALA A 62 16.22 4.11 27.64
N ASN A 63 15.69 5.13 26.97
CA ASN A 63 15.93 6.53 27.29
C ASN A 63 14.75 7.40 26.86
N SER A 64 14.03 7.98 27.83
CA SER A 64 12.84 8.81 27.59
C SER A 64 13.11 10.10 26.80
N SER A 65 14.38 10.52 26.68
CA SER A 65 14.79 11.66 25.85
C SER A 65 14.97 11.29 24.37
N VAL A 66 14.90 10.01 24.03
CA VAL A 66 15.06 9.46 22.67
C VAL A 66 13.73 8.89 22.19
N GLY A 67 13.36 9.12 20.94
CA GLY A 67 12.07 8.71 20.38
C GLY A 67 10.94 9.69 20.70
N SER A 68 9.70 9.34 20.38
CA SER A 68 8.50 10.17 20.59
C SER A 68 7.45 9.45 21.44
N ALA A 69 6.74 10.21 22.28
CA ALA A 69 5.59 9.69 23.01
C ALA A 69 4.45 9.39 22.04
N ILE A 70 3.83 8.21 22.19
CA ILE A 70 2.72 7.76 21.36
C ILE A 70 1.52 7.51 22.26
N SER A 71 0.53 8.37 22.16
CA SER A 71 -0.78 8.28 22.82
C SER A 71 -1.95 8.11 21.84
N ASN A 72 -1.69 8.26 20.54
CA ASN A 72 -2.67 8.04 19.48
C ASN A 72 -2.03 7.45 18.21
N CYS A 73 -2.75 6.55 17.55
CA CYS A 73 -2.31 5.94 16.28
C CYS A 73 -1.89 6.96 15.22
N THR A 74 -2.50 8.14 15.16
CA THR A 74 -2.17 9.19 14.18
C THR A 74 -0.74 9.72 14.32
N GLN A 75 -0.15 9.66 15.52
CA GLN A 75 1.22 10.10 15.78
C GLN A 75 2.27 9.18 15.17
N MET A 76 1.90 7.95 14.82
CA MET A 76 2.78 6.99 14.16
C MET A 76 3.24 7.46 12.77
N SER A 77 2.46 8.35 12.14
CA SER A 77 2.84 8.97 10.87
C SER A 77 4.13 9.79 10.95
N ALA A 78 4.41 10.42 12.09
CA ALA A 78 5.59 11.25 12.32
C ALA A 78 6.87 10.43 12.52
N LEU A 79 6.73 9.14 12.84
CA LEU A 79 7.87 8.25 13.04
C LEU A 79 8.43 7.66 11.73
N LEU A 80 7.69 7.74 10.62
CA LEU A 80 8.21 7.36 9.31
C LEU A 80 9.11 8.47 8.77
N SER A 81 10.35 8.13 8.41
CA SER A 81 11.27 9.03 7.71
C SER A 81 10.70 9.43 6.35
N GLY A 82 10.08 10.61 6.28
CA GLY A 82 9.39 11.11 5.09
C GLY A 82 7.86 11.18 5.22
N GLY A 83 7.31 10.73 6.35
CA GLY A 83 5.87 10.77 6.63
C GLY A 83 5.08 9.69 5.89
N LEU A 84 3.75 9.79 5.98
CA LEU A 84 2.83 8.95 5.21
C LEU A 84 2.84 9.38 3.73
N PRO A 85 2.90 8.42 2.78
CA PRO A 85 2.72 8.72 1.38
C PRO A 85 1.35 9.37 1.12
N THR A 86 1.25 10.16 0.05
CA THR A 86 0.00 10.82 -0.33
C THR A 86 -1.12 9.80 -0.57
N GLY A 87 -2.33 10.13 -0.11
CA GLY A 87 -3.50 9.23 -0.22
C GLY A 87 -3.59 8.16 0.87
N TYR A 88 -2.64 8.11 1.82
CA TYR A 88 -2.75 7.28 3.01
C TYR A 88 -3.18 8.10 4.23
N SER A 89 -3.97 7.48 5.10
CA SER A 89 -4.40 8.08 6.37
C SER A 89 -4.48 7.04 7.47
N ILE A 90 -4.34 7.47 8.72
CA ILE A 90 -4.44 6.60 9.89
C ILE A 90 -5.71 6.98 10.65
N THR A 91 -6.54 5.99 10.98
CA THR A 91 -7.72 6.20 11.82
C THR A 91 -7.28 6.50 13.26
N SER A 92 -7.83 7.56 13.85
CA SER A 92 -7.55 7.94 15.24
C SER A 92 -8.05 6.85 16.20
N LEU A 93 -7.15 6.41 17.06
CA LEU A 93 -7.44 5.47 18.14
C LEU A 93 -6.43 5.72 19.26
N ALA A 94 -6.92 5.83 20.48
CA ALA A 94 -6.09 6.08 21.66
C ALA A 94 -5.22 4.86 21.97
N VAL A 95 -3.98 5.11 22.36
CA VAL A 95 -3.00 4.10 22.75
C VAL A 95 -2.49 4.48 24.13
N SER A 96 -2.75 3.64 25.14
CA SER A 96 -2.25 3.88 26.50
C SER A 96 -0.77 3.54 26.60
N ALA A 97 -0.04 4.22 27.48
CA ALA A 97 1.35 3.89 27.75
C ALA A 97 1.50 2.44 28.22
N GLY A 98 2.48 1.72 27.64
CA GLY A 98 2.71 0.30 27.86
C GLY A 98 1.72 -0.64 27.16
N ALA A 99 0.73 -0.11 26.42
CA ALA A 99 -0.23 -0.92 25.67
C ALA A 99 0.13 -1.03 24.19
N SER A 100 -0.22 -2.17 23.59
CA SER A 100 -0.16 -2.39 22.14
C SER A 100 -1.57 -2.41 21.57
N VAL A 101 -1.83 -1.60 20.55
CA VAL A 101 -3.16 -1.47 19.94
C VAL A 101 -3.08 -1.66 18.43
N ASN A 102 -4.08 -2.33 17.85
CA ASN A 102 -4.21 -2.46 16.40
C ASN A 102 -4.82 -1.19 15.81
N CYS A 103 -4.00 -0.40 15.13
CA CYS A 103 -4.39 0.78 14.40
C CYS A 103 -4.75 0.43 12.95
N THR A 104 -5.63 1.23 12.35
CA THR A 104 -6.02 1.06 10.95
C THR A 104 -5.33 2.09 10.06
N LEU A 105 -4.65 1.59 9.04
CA LEU A 105 -4.15 2.36 7.91
C LEU A 105 -5.13 2.24 6.75
N ASN A 106 -5.56 3.38 6.23
CA ASN A 106 -6.39 3.52 5.04
C ASN A 106 -5.48 3.95 3.89
N GLY A 107 -5.48 3.18 2.80
CA GLY A 107 -4.70 3.45 1.59
C GLY A 107 -5.57 3.85 0.40
N LEU A 108 -4.96 3.85 -0.79
CA LEU A 108 -5.64 4.21 -2.03
C LEU A 108 -6.73 3.20 -2.40
N ASP A 109 -7.77 3.65 -3.12
CA ASP A 109 -8.87 2.81 -3.61
C ASP A 109 -9.53 1.95 -2.53
N SER A 110 -9.67 2.51 -1.32
CA SER A 110 -10.32 1.86 -0.16
C SER A 110 -9.58 0.62 0.36
N THR A 111 -8.29 0.46 0.06
CA THR A 111 -7.48 -0.57 0.71
C THR A 111 -7.32 -0.24 2.20
N THR A 112 -7.33 -1.26 3.04
CA THR A 112 -7.10 -1.11 4.48
C THR A 112 -6.11 -2.15 4.95
N ALA A 113 -5.22 -1.76 5.86
CA ALA A 113 -4.33 -2.67 6.56
C ALA A 113 -4.25 -2.29 8.05
N THR A 114 -3.98 -3.27 8.89
CA THR A 114 -3.78 -3.05 10.32
C THR A 114 -2.29 -3.05 10.65
N PHE A 115 -1.87 -2.15 11.54
CA PHE A 115 -0.54 -2.13 12.11
C PHE A 115 -0.63 -2.02 13.62
N VAL A 116 0.42 -2.44 14.32
CA VAL A 116 0.46 -2.32 15.78
C VAL A 116 1.12 -1.00 16.15
N ALA A 117 0.50 -0.22 17.02
CA ALA A 117 1.15 0.89 17.71
C ALA A 117 1.37 0.52 19.17
N MET A 118 2.55 0.87 19.69
CA MET A 118 2.93 0.66 21.09
C MET A 118 2.99 2.01 21.77
N GLY A 119 2.14 2.20 22.77
CA GLY A 119 2.05 3.46 23.50
C GLY A 119 3.18 3.57 24.52
N ILE A 120 3.73 4.77 24.64
CA ILE A 120 4.77 5.09 25.61
C ILE A 120 4.74 6.60 25.87
N ASP A 121 4.88 7.00 27.13
CA ASP A 121 4.93 8.40 27.57
C ASP A 121 6.35 8.98 27.45
#